data_AF-A0A0G1P491-F1
#
_entry.id   AF-A0A0G1P491-F1
#
_cell.length_a   1.000
_cell.length_b   1.000
_cell.length_c   1.000
_cell.angle_alpha   90.00
_cell.angle_beta   90.00
_cell.angle_gamma   90.00
#
_symmetry.space_group_name_H-M   'P 1'
#
loop_
_entity.id
_entity.type
_entity.pdbx_description
1 polymer ?
#
loop_
_entity_poly.entity_id
_entity_poly.type
_entity_poly.pdbx_seq_one_letter_code
_entity_poly.pdbx_strand_id
1 'polypeptide(L)'
;MNKYLILSLAGLVLAGCTSAPTQSSVKLSDSQISVVTPTETITNSPTPMAQKITAVIHTSMGDMTVNLYPEKAPNTVANFVGLAKGTKDWTNSQGQKVSGTPLYQNVIFHRVIKDFMIQGGDPEGTGRGGPGYRFDDEPVTDSYLRG
;
A
#
# COMPACT_ATOMS: atom_id res chain seq x y z
N MET A 1 -14.39 9.93 -62.02
CA MET A 1 -15.03 8.61 -62.29
C MET A 1 -13.97 7.68 -62.87
N ASN A 2 -13.38 6.79 -62.08
CA ASN A 2 -12.55 5.68 -62.59
C ASN A 2 -13.18 4.35 -62.18
N LYS A 3 -13.12 3.33 -63.05
CA LYS A 3 -13.89 2.08 -62.96
C LYS A 3 -12.98 0.85 -62.87
N TYR A 4 -13.07 0.08 -61.78
CA TYR A 4 -12.76 -1.37 -61.60
C TYR A 4 -13.39 -1.79 -60.25
N LEU A 5 -14.15 -2.87 -60.03
CA LEU A 5 -14.72 -3.96 -60.85
C LEU A 5 -13.88 -5.24 -61.11
N ILE A 6 -13.52 -5.96 -60.05
CA ILE A 6 -13.45 -7.45 -59.99
C ILE A 6 -14.01 -7.85 -58.60
N LEU A 7 -15.25 -8.34 -58.48
CA LEU A 7 -15.66 -9.77 -58.31
C LEU A 7 -14.87 -10.53 -57.20
N SER A 8 -15.49 -10.88 -56.07
CA SER A 8 -16.29 -12.13 -55.82
C SER A 8 -15.39 -13.39 -55.75
N LEU A 9 -15.48 -14.31 -54.78
CA LEU A 9 -16.63 -14.82 -53.99
C LEU A 9 -16.14 -15.45 -52.65
N ALA A 10 -17.08 -15.79 -51.74
CA ALA A 10 -17.03 -16.65 -50.53
C ALA A 10 -15.71 -17.39 -50.12
N GLY A 11 -15.38 -17.58 -48.85
CA GLY A 11 -16.18 -17.49 -47.62
C GLY A 11 -16.26 -18.84 -46.91
N LEU A 12 -15.57 -19.00 -45.77
CA LEU A 12 -15.81 -20.08 -44.81
C LEU A 12 -15.32 -19.68 -43.41
N VAL A 13 -16.20 -19.72 -42.42
CA VAL A 13 -15.83 -19.64 -40.99
C VAL A 13 -15.78 -21.06 -40.45
N LEU A 14 -14.67 -21.43 -39.82
CA LEU A 14 -14.61 -22.55 -38.88
C LEU A 14 -13.62 -22.20 -37.76
N ALA A 15 -14.11 -22.25 -36.53
CA ALA A 15 -13.31 -22.01 -35.34
C ALA A 15 -12.45 -23.24 -35.03
N GLY A 16 -11.19 -23.01 -34.65
CA GLY A 16 -10.25 -24.04 -34.22
C GLY A 16 -9.24 -23.45 -33.25
N CYS A 17 -9.49 -23.60 -31.96
CA CYS A 17 -8.62 -23.06 -30.91
C CYS A 17 -7.27 -23.78 -30.89
N THR A 18 -6.17 -23.04 -30.85
CA THR A 18 -4.89 -23.54 -30.34
C THR A 18 -4.39 -22.59 -29.26
N SER A 19 -4.33 -23.07 -28.02
CA SER A 19 -3.90 -22.30 -26.86
C SER A 19 -2.38 -22.30 -26.76
N ALA A 20 -1.76 -21.12 -26.86
CA ALA A 20 -0.35 -20.94 -26.53
C ALA A 20 -0.08 -21.30 -25.05
N PRO A 21 1.12 -21.79 -24.70
CA PRO A 21 1.44 -22.16 -23.33
C PRO A 21 1.44 -20.93 -22.40
N THR A 22 0.47 -20.91 -21.49
CA THR A 22 0.29 -19.89 -20.46
C THR A 22 1.54 -19.75 -19.59
N GLN A 23 2.15 -18.56 -19.58
CA GLN A 23 3.05 -18.18 -18.48
C GLN A 23 2.24 -18.14 -17.19
N SER A 24 2.65 -18.93 -16.19
CA SER A 24 2.03 -18.97 -14.86
C SER A 24 2.31 -17.68 -14.08
N SER A 25 1.66 -16.58 -14.46
CA SER A 25 1.56 -15.38 -13.62
C SER A 25 0.60 -15.66 -12.48
N VAL A 26 1.14 -16.02 -11.32
CA VAL A 26 0.37 -16.07 -10.07
C VAL A 26 -0.08 -14.65 -9.74
N LYS A 27 -1.34 -14.32 -10.05
CA LYS A 27 -2.00 -13.13 -9.50
C LYS A 27 -2.05 -13.28 -7.98
N LEU A 28 -1.30 -12.44 -7.29
CA LEU A 28 -1.46 -12.25 -5.85
C LEU A 28 -2.44 -11.10 -5.59
N SER A 29 -3.26 -11.30 -4.55
CA SER A 29 -4.47 -10.53 -4.26
C SER A 29 -4.20 -9.08 -3.87
N ASP A 30 -5.19 -8.22 -4.12
CA ASP A 30 -5.35 -6.95 -3.43
C ASP A 30 -5.34 -7.14 -1.90
N SER A 31 -4.94 -6.09 -1.17
CA SER A 31 -4.76 -6.02 0.29
C SER A 31 -3.43 -6.57 0.82
N GLN A 32 -2.40 -5.73 0.86
CA GLN A 32 -1.18 -5.96 1.65
C GLN A 32 -1.06 -5.07 2.90
N ILE A 33 -2.12 -4.35 3.28
CA ILE A 33 -2.27 -3.75 4.62
C ILE A 33 -3.73 -3.83 5.09
N SER A 34 -4.01 -4.73 6.03
CA SER A 34 -5.30 -4.80 6.72
C SER A 34 -5.22 -4.07 8.07
N VAL A 35 -5.96 -2.97 8.21
CA VAL A 35 -6.16 -2.28 9.51
C VAL A 35 -7.44 -2.79 10.13
N VAL A 36 -7.31 -3.69 11.10
CA VAL A 36 -8.44 -4.27 11.85
C VAL A 36 -8.77 -3.43 13.08
N THR A 37 -10.05 -3.11 13.22
CA THR A 37 -10.65 -2.62 14.48
C THR A 37 -11.33 -3.79 15.17
N PRO A 38 -11.10 -4.04 16.47
CA PRO A 38 -11.93 -4.97 17.24
C PRO A 38 -13.33 -4.38 17.40
N THR A 39 -14.35 -5.06 16.86
CA THR A 39 -15.74 -4.85 17.26
C THR A 39 -16.00 -5.67 18.51
N GLU A 40 -16.07 -5.04 19.69
CA GLU A 40 -16.55 -5.70 20.91
C GLU A 40 -17.82 -5.05 21.46
N THR A 41 -18.62 -5.90 22.09
CA THR A 41 -20.01 -5.68 22.51
C THR A 41 -20.14 -4.70 23.67
N ILE A 42 -21.18 -3.87 23.65
CA ILE A 42 -21.40 -2.82 24.65
C ILE A 42 -21.65 -3.41 26.05
N THR A 43 -20.77 -3.07 26.99
CA THR A 43 -21.09 -3.03 28.43
C THR A 43 -20.69 -1.66 29.00
N ASN A 44 -21.58 -1.05 29.78
CA ASN A 44 -21.43 0.35 30.19
C ASN A 44 -20.26 0.52 31.19
N SER A 45 -19.25 1.29 30.81
CA SER A 45 -18.27 1.89 31.73
C SER A 45 -17.70 3.18 31.14
N PRO A 46 -17.67 4.30 31.88
CA PRO A 46 -17.15 5.58 31.41
C PRO A 46 -15.62 5.60 31.52
N THR A 47 -14.96 4.79 30.70
CA THR A 47 -13.53 4.87 30.45
C THR A 47 -13.37 5.04 28.94
N PRO A 48 -12.67 6.08 28.44
CA PRO A 48 -12.43 6.21 27.00
C PRO A 48 -11.62 5.00 26.54
N MET A 49 -12.28 4.05 25.88
CA MET A 49 -11.61 2.86 25.36
C MET A 49 -10.66 3.31 24.26
N ALA A 50 -9.37 3.37 24.58
CA ALA A 50 -8.31 3.66 23.62
C ALA A 50 -8.33 2.55 22.56
N GLN A 51 -8.91 2.86 21.40
CA GLN A 51 -9.09 1.91 20.31
C GLN A 51 -7.72 1.47 19.80
N LYS A 52 -7.33 0.24 20.16
CA LYS A 52 -6.04 -0.32 19.77
C LYS A 52 -5.98 -0.56 18.25
N ILE A 53 -5.38 0.38 17.52
CA ILE A 53 -5.19 0.27 16.07
C ILE A 53 -3.99 -0.65 15.81
N THR A 54 -4.16 -1.62 14.92
CA THR A 54 -3.08 -2.52 14.50
C THR A 54 -2.94 -2.48 12.98
N ALA A 55 -1.70 -2.48 12.49
CA ALA A 55 -1.38 -2.65 11.07
C ALA A 55 -0.59 -3.94 10.88
N VAL A 56 -0.98 -4.74 9.88
CA VAL A 56 -0.18 -5.87 9.40
C VAL A 56 0.54 -5.43 8.13
N ILE A 57 1.87 -5.53 8.13
CA ILE A 57 2.73 -5.25 6.98
C ILE A 57 3.11 -6.60 6.38
N HIS A 58 2.52 -6.94 5.24
CA HIS A 58 2.84 -8.15 4.50
C HIS A 58 4.14 -7.94 3.72
N THR A 59 5.13 -8.84 3.89
CA THR A 59 6.43 -8.75 3.18
C THR A 59 6.80 -10.08 2.53
N SER A 60 7.79 -10.06 1.62
CA SER A 60 8.37 -11.27 1.03
C SER A 60 9.05 -12.20 2.04
N MET A 61 9.34 -11.71 3.25
CA MET A 61 9.96 -12.47 4.34
C MET A 61 8.96 -12.86 5.44
N GLY A 62 7.66 -12.64 5.22
CA GLY A 62 6.59 -12.87 6.19
C GLY A 62 5.93 -11.59 6.70
N ASP A 63 5.01 -11.75 7.65
CA ASP A 63 4.16 -10.66 8.15
C ASP A 63 4.76 -9.99 9.39
N MET A 64 4.66 -8.65 9.45
CA MET A 64 5.02 -7.88 10.64
C MET A 64 3.78 -7.16 11.18
N THR A 65 3.41 -7.46 12.42
CA THR A 65 2.28 -6.83 13.12
C THR A 65 2.78 -5.67 13.97
N VAL A 66 2.24 -4.47 13.73
CA VAL A 66 2.62 -3.23 14.43
C VAL A 66 1.40 -2.65 15.14
N ASN A 67 1.52 -2.41 16.46
CA ASN A 67 0.53 -1.64 17.20
C ASN A 67 0.76 -0.14 16.95
N LEU A 68 -0.30 0.61 16.69
CA LEU A 68 -0.27 2.06 16.48
C LEU A 68 -0.92 2.77 17.67
N TYR A 69 -0.34 3.90 18.07
CA TYR A 69 -0.69 4.65 19.28
C TYR A 69 -1.22 6.06 18.91
N PRO A 70 -2.45 6.18 18.36
CA PRO A 70 -3.02 7.45 17.92
C PRO A 70 -3.20 8.45 19.07
N GLU A 71 -3.27 7.99 20.32
CA GLU A 71 -3.32 8.83 21.52
C GLU A 71 -1.98 9.51 21.86
N LYS A 72 -0.87 9.03 21.27
CA LYS A 72 0.49 9.58 21.44
C LYS A 72 0.97 10.35 20.22
N ALA A 73 0.67 9.84 19.03
CA ALA A 73 1.10 10.41 17.75
C ALA A 73 -0.07 10.46 16.74
N PRO A 74 -1.12 11.25 16.99
CA PRO A 74 -2.34 11.26 16.19
C PRO A 74 -2.10 11.60 14.72
N ASN A 75 -1.27 12.61 14.41
CA ASN A 75 -1.01 13.03 13.04
C ASN A 75 -0.16 11.98 12.31
N THR A 76 0.84 11.41 12.96
CA THR A 76 1.72 10.37 12.41
C THR A 76 0.93 9.10 12.11
N VAL A 77 0.09 8.64 13.04
CA VAL A 77 -0.77 7.46 12.86
C VAL A 77 -1.82 7.69 11.77
N ALA A 78 -2.49 8.84 11.77
CA ALA A 78 -3.45 9.18 10.71
C ALA A 78 -2.77 9.29 9.33
N ASN A 79 -1.57 9.85 9.27
CA ASN A 79 -0.76 9.93 8.05
C ASN A 79 -0.37 8.54 7.54
N PHE A 80 0.17 7.68 8.41
CA PHE A 80 0.56 6.31 8.08
C PHE A 80 -0.64 5.49 7.58
N VAL A 81 -1.76 5.49 8.31
CA VAL A 81 -2.99 4.77 7.93
C VAL A 81 -3.57 5.30 6.61
N GLY A 82 -3.55 6.62 6.40
CA GLY A 82 -4.06 7.23 5.17
C GLY A 82 -3.24 6.85 3.93
N LEU A 83 -1.90 6.88 4.05
CA LEU A 83 -0.99 6.45 2.99
C LEU A 83 -1.06 4.93 2.75
N ALA A 84 -1.21 4.14 3.81
CA ALA A 84 -1.37 2.69 3.75
C ALA A 84 -2.68 2.24 3.07
N LYS A 85 -3.77 3.00 3.24
CA LYS A 85 -5.07 2.71 2.62
C LYS A 85 -5.29 3.40 1.27
N GLY A 86 -4.36 4.25 0.83
CA GLY A 86 -4.54 5.10 -0.36
C GLY A 86 -5.61 6.20 -0.22
N THR A 87 -6.13 6.42 0.99
CA THR A 87 -7.12 7.49 1.26
C THR A 87 -6.47 8.85 1.47
N LYS A 88 -5.13 8.90 1.58
CA LYS A 88 -4.34 10.14 1.60
C LYS A 88 -3.52 10.23 0.32
N ASP A 89 -3.63 11.38 -0.34
CA ASP A 89 -2.88 11.68 -1.55
C ASP A 89 -1.38 11.78 -1.26
N TRP A 90 -0.56 11.45 -2.25
CA TRP A 90 0.90 11.60 -2.22
C TRP A 90 1.44 12.02 -3.58
N THR A 91 2.72 12.38 -3.67
CA THR A 91 3.36 12.79 -4.93
C THR A 91 4.44 11.78 -5.33
N ASN A 92 4.43 11.33 -6.59
CA ASN A 92 5.51 10.51 -7.13
C ASN A 92 6.76 11.36 -7.45
N SER A 93 7.87 10.71 -7.84
CA SER A 93 9.13 11.40 -8.12
C SER A 93 9.11 12.25 -9.39
N GLN A 94 8.14 12.03 -10.27
CA GLN A 94 7.84 12.87 -11.43
C GLN A 94 7.06 14.15 -11.03
N GLY A 95 6.79 14.37 -9.73
CA GLY A 95 6.05 15.51 -9.23
C GLY A 95 4.53 15.42 -9.43
N GLN A 96 4.03 14.25 -9.82
CA GLN A 96 2.61 14.02 -10.10
C GLN A 96 1.88 13.56 -8.85
N LYS A 97 0.70 14.13 -8.62
CA LYS A 97 -0.17 13.75 -7.52
C LYS A 97 -0.84 12.40 -7.80
N VAL A 98 -0.74 11.49 -6.85
CA VAL A 98 -1.36 10.16 -6.83
C VAL A 98 -2.46 10.15 -5.76
N SER A 99 -3.64 9.67 -6.14
CA SER A 99 -4.85 9.61 -5.32
C SER A 99 -5.47 8.22 -5.39
N GLY A 100 -6.06 7.74 -4.29
CA GLY A 100 -6.74 6.45 -4.24
C GLY A 100 -5.83 5.21 -4.35
N THR A 101 -4.51 5.39 -4.32
CA THR A 101 -3.52 4.29 -4.44
C THR A 101 -2.64 4.24 -3.18
N PRO A 102 -2.56 3.10 -2.48
CA PRO A 102 -1.66 2.91 -1.33
C PRO A 102 -0.20 3.23 -1.67
N LEU A 103 0.45 4.08 -0.86
CA LEU A 103 1.85 4.44 -1.07
C LEU A 103 2.80 3.26 -0.81
N TYR A 104 2.51 2.44 0.20
CA TYR A 104 3.40 1.36 0.66
C TYR A 104 3.29 0.06 -0.15
N GLN A 105 2.43 0.00 -1.17
CA GLN A 105 2.30 -1.20 -1.99
C GLN A 105 3.57 -1.43 -2.82
N ASN A 106 4.15 -2.63 -2.72
CA ASN A 106 5.40 -3.02 -3.39
C ASN A 106 6.64 -2.16 -3.04
N VAL A 107 6.64 -1.47 -1.89
CA VAL A 107 7.77 -0.66 -1.42
C VAL A 107 8.83 -1.52 -0.73
N ILE A 108 10.10 -1.28 -1.04
CA ILE A 108 11.24 -2.03 -0.47
C ILE A 108 11.79 -1.41 0.82
N PHE A 109 12.45 -2.24 1.64
CA PHE A 109 13.38 -1.78 2.67
C PHE A 109 14.73 -1.45 2.03
N HIS A 110 14.89 -0.20 1.59
CA HIS A 110 16.10 0.26 0.88
C HIS A 110 17.35 0.37 1.77
N ARG A 111 17.18 0.33 3.10
CA ARG A 111 18.31 0.38 4.04
C ARG A 111 18.07 -0.57 5.21
N VAL A 112 19.01 -1.50 5.39
CA VAL A 112 19.02 -2.52 6.44
C VAL A 112 20.36 -2.41 7.17
N ILE A 113 20.34 -2.12 8.47
CA ILE A 113 21.54 -2.11 9.31
C ILE A 113 21.35 -3.13 10.42
N LYS A 114 22.19 -4.16 10.39
CA LYS A 114 22.21 -5.23 11.39
C LYS A 114 22.34 -4.63 12.80
N ASP A 115 21.54 -5.16 13.71
CA ASP A 115 21.49 -4.79 15.13
C ASP A 115 21.18 -3.30 15.41
N PHE A 116 20.58 -2.60 14.44
CA PHE A 116 20.10 -1.21 14.58
C PHE A 116 18.66 -1.03 14.08
N MET A 117 18.43 -1.03 12.76
CA MET A 117 17.09 -0.78 12.19
C MET A 117 16.97 -1.18 10.70
N ILE A 118 15.71 -1.28 10.25
CA ILE A 118 15.34 -1.34 8.83
C ILE A 118 14.53 -0.09 8.47
N GLN A 119 14.74 0.43 7.26
CA GLN A 119 14.09 1.63 6.76
C GLN A 119 13.51 1.37 5.36
N GLY A 120 12.23 1.74 5.19
CA GLY A 120 11.47 1.65 3.95
C GLY A 120 10.60 2.89 3.76
N GLY A 121 9.46 2.75 3.08
CA GLY A 121 8.49 3.85 2.92
C GLY A 121 8.83 4.88 1.84
N ASP A 122 9.88 4.65 1.06
CA ASP A 122 10.19 5.41 -0.16
C ASP A 122 9.68 4.63 -1.40
N PRO A 123 8.69 5.16 -2.15
CA PRO A 123 8.16 4.52 -3.36
C PRO A 123 9.21 4.21 -4.43
N GLU A 124 10.33 4.93 -4.48
CA GLU A 124 11.42 4.66 -5.42
C GLU A 124 12.51 3.75 -4.84
N GLY A 125 12.51 3.51 -3.54
CA GLY A 125 13.56 2.76 -2.85
C GLY A 125 14.95 3.42 -2.88
N THR A 126 15.05 4.74 -3.10
CA THR A 126 16.34 5.47 -3.14
C THR A 126 16.81 5.94 -1.75
N GLY A 127 15.89 5.98 -0.78
CA GLY A 127 16.09 6.60 0.53
C GLY A 127 15.99 8.13 0.52
N ARG A 128 15.51 8.72 -0.58
CA ARG A 128 15.34 10.18 -0.75
C ARG A 128 13.90 10.60 -1.02
N GLY A 129 13.04 9.67 -1.43
CA GLY A 129 11.63 9.92 -1.69
C GLY A 129 10.79 9.96 -0.41
N GLY A 130 9.47 10.04 -0.61
CA GLY A 130 8.47 10.17 0.44
C GLY A 130 7.12 10.57 -0.17
N PRO A 131 6.13 11.00 0.63
CA PRO A 131 4.79 11.28 0.13
C PRO A 131 4.64 12.63 -0.60
N GLY A 132 5.74 13.35 -0.84
CA GLY A 132 5.72 14.67 -1.50
C GLY A 132 5.43 15.86 -0.58
N TYR A 133 5.31 15.66 0.73
CA TYR A 133 5.10 16.70 1.72
C TYR A 133 5.82 16.39 3.05
N ARG A 134 5.86 17.37 3.93
CA ARG A 134 6.33 17.26 5.33
C ARG A 134 5.21 17.71 6.27
N PHE A 135 5.26 17.26 7.51
CA PHE A 135 4.42 17.71 8.62
C PHE A 135 5.28 17.77 9.88
N ASP A 136 4.78 18.42 10.93
CA ASP A 136 5.53 18.65 12.16
C ASP A 136 5.69 17.36 12.99
N ASP A 137 6.83 17.25 13.69
CA ASP A 137 7.10 16.15 14.61
C ASP A 137 6.20 16.23 15.85
N GLU A 138 5.73 15.08 16.34
CA GLU A 138 4.88 15.01 17.53
C GLU A 138 5.71 14.76 18.80
N PRO A 139 5.46 15.50 19.90
CA PRO A 139 6.32 15.47 21.08
C PRO A 139 6.21 14.14 21.83
N VAL A 140 7.36 13.55 22.16
CA VAL A 140 7.39 12.33 22.97
C VAL A 140 7.25 12.68 24.45
N THR A 141 6.16 12.19 25.04
CA THR A 141 5.76 12.45 26.43
C THR A 141 6.16 11.32 27.40
N ASP A 142 6.50 10.13 26.88
CA ASP A 142 6.96 8.99 27.67
C ASP A 142 8.47 9.08 27.99
N SER A 143 8.89 8.45 29.07
CA SER A 143 10.30 8.29 29.41
C SER A 143 10.96 7.19 28.58
N TYR A 144 12.11 7.51 27.97
CA TYR A 144 12.96 6.51 27.32
C TYR A 144 13.76 5.72 28.37
N LEU A 145 13.49 4.43 28.50
CA LEU A 145 14.43 3.50 29.12
C LEU A 145 15.50 3.14 28.08
N ARG A 146 16.76 3.52 28.35
CA ARG A 146 17.90 3.01 27.58
C ARG A 146 18.08 1.54 27.95
N GLY A 147 17.90 0.65 26.97
CA GLY A 147 18.29 -0.76 27.03
C GLY A 147 19.80 -0.96 26.95
#